data_AF-A0A7H1MZ65-F1
#
_entry.id   AF-A0A7H1MZ65-F1
#
_cell.length_a   1.000
_cell.length_b   1.000
_cell.length_c   1.000
_cell.angle_alpha   90.00
_cell.angle_beta   90.00
_cell.angle_gamma   90.00
#
_symmetry.space_group_name_H-M   'P 1'
#
loop_
_entity.id
_entity.type
_entity.pdbx_description
1 polymer ?
#
loop_
_entity_poly.entity_id
_entity_poly.type
_entity_poly.pdbx_seq_one_letter_code
_entity_poly.pdbx_strand_id
1 'polypeptide(L)'
;MPPLFDAYLIVDWSAASLPRTGADSIWVHLLERDDAGVIHERQINPSTRHAASAFLADVLSDLVARDRVTLVGCDFAFGYPAGFANRICGDGAGWQQLWQAIDQRIEDTEENGNNRFAVAAAFNREVSGGAFPFWSCPRGVTDPAIAVKKPRSYGADTLAEFRLTDRALRGPKSVWQLYGAGSVGSQTLLGIAHLQRLRRHPWLAGGARIWPFETGLRALERPGSDDWRVLFAEVYPSMLPLGEPTDEIKDARQVAALAKHFASLDTAGELATMFGGPAGLNAEARARIETDEGWILGAMGPVTTTSANPSRYDYIREPESIYAASFATIRAEADLASIPAALQPLAIRVIHAAGDPAIASRLVASHEAVAAGHAALAAGAPILVDTAMVAAGIIRRQLPATTRVICTLAEPEVAETARAIGNTRSAAAVELWRPMLDGAIVVVGNAPTALFHLLEIIDAGGPRPALILGFPVGFVGAAESKEALIAHDAGIPFVALRGRRGGSAIAAAAVNALTGRLSS
;
A
#
# COMPACT_ATOMS: atom_id res chain seq x y z
N MET A 1 3.31 37.72 22.92
CA MET A 1 3.33 36.83 24.10
C MET A 1 4.65 36.09 24.08
N PRO A 2 5.24 35.73 25.23
CA PRO A 2 6.41 34.85 25.22
C PRO A 2 6.03 33.49 24.58
N PRO A 3 6.97 32.80 23.90
CA PRO A 3 6.75 31.46 23.40
C PRO A 3 6.31 30.50 24.51
N LEU A 4 5.52 29.49 24.16
CA LEU A 4 5.10 28.41 25.05
C LEU A 4 6.29 27.55 25.51
N PHE A 5 7.22 27.27 24.60
CA PHE A 5 8.38 26.40 24.81
C PHE A 5 9.70 27.15 24.60
N ASP A 6 10.67 26.78 25.43
CA ASP A 6 12.05 27.26 25.37
C ASP A 6 12.95 26.35 24.52
N ALA A 7 12.56 25.08 24.40
CA ALA A 7 13.27 24.06 23.64
C ALA A 7 12.32 23.14 22.87
N TYR A 8 12.79 22.66 21.72
CA TYR A 8 12.08 21.80 20.78
C TYR A 8 13.01 20.64 20.44
N LEU A 9 12.60 19.45 20.81
CA LEU A 9 13.37 18.24 20.57
C LEU A 9 12.55 17.28 19.72
N ILE A 10 12.95 17.08 18.47
CA ILE A 10 12.24 16.23 17.51
C ILE A 10 13.03 14.96 17.25
N VAL A 11 12.35 13.83 17.37
CA VAL A 11 12.92 12.49 17.30
C VAL A 11 12.24 11.70 16.19
N ASP A 12 12.99 11.32 15.16
CA ASP A 12 12.62 10.25 14.24
C ASP A 12 13.05 8.92 14.84
N TRP A 13 12.09 8.02 15.08
CA TRP A 13 12.31 6.77 15.82
C TRP A 13 12.45 5.59 14.88
N SER A 14 13.36 4.66 15.17
CA SER A 14 13.58 3.47 14.33
C SER A 14 13.31 2.17 15.06
N ALA A 15 12.70 1.23 14.34
CA ALA A 15 12.50 -0.14 14.77
C ALA A 15 13.57 -1.12 14.24
N ALA A 16 14.74 -0.62 13.82
CA ALA A 16 15.85 -1.47 13.41
C ALA A 16 16.18 -2.50 14.51
N SER A 17 16.41 -3.77 14.11
CA SER A 17 16.78 -4.84 15.05
C SER A 17 18.29 -4.96 15.29
N LEU A 18 19.07 -4.08 14.68
CA LEU A 18 20.53 -3.99 14.82
C LEU A 18 20.91 -2.51 14.93
N PRO A 19 22.10 -2.18 15.48
CA PRO A 19 22.57 -0.81 15.51
C PRO A 19 22.67 -0.23 14.09
N ARG A 20 22.17 0.99 13.88
CA ARG A 20 22.11 1.61 12.57
C ARG A 20 22.25 3.12 12.67
N THR A 21 23.07 3.69 11.80
CA THR A 21 23.17 5.12 11.52
C THR A 21 22.86 5.37 10.04
N GLY A 22 22.66 6.62 9.64
CA GLY A 22 22.36 6.98 8.26
C GLY A 22 20.86 7.05 7.95
N ALA A 23 20.48 6.69 6.74
CA ALA A 23 19.09 6.65 6.31
C ALA A 23 18.30 5.51 7.01
N ASP A 24 17.02 5.76 7.28
CA ASP A 24 16.10 4.85 7.95
C ASP A 24 16.58 4.48 9.39
N SER A 25 17.15 5.45 10.10
CA SER A 25 17.69 5.29 11.46
C SER A 25 17.23 6.41 12.39
N ILE A 26 17.63 6.35 13.67
CA ILE A 26 17.14 7.32 14.67
C ILE A 26 17.83 8.67 14.44
N TRP A 27 17.05 9.73 14.27
CA TRP A 27 17.57 11.11 14.23
C TRP A 27 16.96 11.95 15.33
N VAL A 28 17.80 12.71 16.03
CA VAL A 28 17.34 13.65 17.06
C VAL A 28 17.85 15.03 16.72
N HIS A 29 16.96 16.02 16.73
CA HIS A 29 17.32 17.43 16.60
C HIS A 29 16.77 18.21 17.78
N LEU A 30 17.67 18.86 18.52
CA LEU A 30 17.39 19.81 19.58
C LEU A 30 17.56 21.23 19.03
N LEU A 31 16.57 22.07 19.28
CA LEU A 31 16.61 23.51 19.11
C LEU A 31 16.26 24.14 20.46
N GLU A 32 17.20 24.88 21.06
CA GLU A 32 17.00 25.61 22.32
C GLU A 32 17.16 27.11 22.08
N ARG A 33 16.29 27.93 22.65
CA ARG A 33 16.41 29.40 22.61
C ARG A 33 16.89 29.91 23.95
N ASP A 34 18.10 30.45 24.08
CA ASP A 34 18.57 30.98 25.37
C ASP A 34 17.84 32.26 25.83
N ASP A 35 18.19 32.76 27.01
CA ASP A 35 17.55 33.94 27.62
C ASP A 35 17.78 35.23 26.84
N ALA A 36 18.83 35.27 26.00
CA ALA A 36 19.10 36.37 25.06
C ALA A 36 18.32 36.21 23.74
N GLY A 37 17.56 35.13 23.58
CA GLY A 37 16.79 34.81 22.38
C GLY A 37 17.60 34.13 21.28
N VAL A 38 18.87 33.78 21.53
CA VAL A 38 19.76 33.12 20.56
C VAL A 38 19.38 31.64 20.46
N ILE A 39 19.33 31.15 19.22
CA ILE A 39 18.99 29.76 18.92
C ILE A 39 20.26 28.91 18.89
N HIS A 40 20.29 27.86 19.71
CA HIS A 40 21.30 26.83 19.74
C HIS A 40 20.72 25.53 19.17
N GLU A 41 21.40 24.95 18.17
CA GLU A 41 20.94 23.72 17.51
C GLU A 41 21.95 22.59 17.74
N ARG A 42 21.45 21.39 18.01
CA ARG A 42 22.26 20.17 18.08
C ARG A 42 21.53 19.01 17.42
N GLN A 43 22.21 18.35 16.49
CA GLN A 43 21.70 17.16 15.82
C GLN A 43 22.58 15.94 16.12
N ILE A 44 21.95 14.80 16.38
CA ILE A 44 22.64 13.52 16.57
C ILE A 44 21.93 12.39 15.83
N ASN A 45 22.70 11.33 15.52
CA ASN A 45 22.21 10.10 14.89
C ASN A 45 22.63 8.89 15.73
N PRO A 46 21.97 8.64 16.88
CA PRO A 46 22.31 7.53 17.74
C PRO A 46 22.08 6.19 17.01
N SER A 47 23.02 5.27 17.19
CA SER A 47 22.95 3.97 16.52
C SER A 47 21.90 3.03 17.12
N THR A 48 21.47 3.27 18.37
CA THR A 48 20.54 2.40 19.11
C THR A 48 19.48 3.19 19.85
N ARG A 49 18.35 2.54 20.15
CA ARG A 49 17.28 3.15 20.95
C ARG A 49 17.72 3.47 22.37
N HIS A 50 18.57 2.64 22.97
CA HIS A 50 19.17 2.92 24.27
C HIS A 50 20.03 4.18 24.25
N ALA A 51 20.88 4.35 23.23
CA ALA A 51 21.69 5.56 23.07
C ALA A 51 20.81 6.81 22.85
N ALA A 52 19.72 6.68 22.09
CA ALA A 52 18.75 7.75 21.92
C ALA A 52 18.07 8.12 23.24
N SER A 53 17.54 7.15 23.98
CA SER A 53 16.90 7.34 25.28
C SER A 53 17.84 7.93 26.34
N ALA A 54 19.11 7.52 26.36
CA ALA A 54 20.12 8.10 27.24
C ALA A 54 20.37 9.57 26.91
N PHE A 55 20.54 9.91 25.63
CA PHE A 55 20.67 11.30 25.20
C PHE A 55 19.44 12.14 25.57
N LEU A 56 18.22 11.61 25.38
CA LEU A 56 17.00 12.28 25.80
C LEU A 56 17.01 12.54 27.30
N ALA A 57 17.37 11.54 28.11
CA ALA A 57 17.44 11.68 29.56
C ALA A 57 18.43 12.77 29.98
N ASP A 58 19.63 12.77 29.41
CA ASP A 58 20.67 13.75 29.72
C ASP A 58 20.21 15.17 29.39
N VAL A 59 19.75 15.41 28.15
CA VAL A 59 19.31 16.73 27.69
C VAL A 59 18.10 17.23 28.47
N LEU A 60 17.10 16.38 28.67
CA LEU A 60 15.88 16.77 29.38
C LEU A 60 16.15 17.00 30.87
N SER A 61 17.04 16.24 31.50
CA SER A 61 17.39 16.47 32.90
C SER A 61 18.04 17.84 33.12
N ASP A 62 18.92 18.25 32.20
CA ASP A 62 19.55 19.57 32.21
C ASP A 62 18.53 20.70 31.95
N LEU A 63 17.68 20.54 30.93
CA LEU A 63 16.62 21.52 30.63
C LEU A 63 15.63 21.68 31.80
N VAL A 64 15.21 20.58 32.41
CA VAL A 64 14.34 20.62 33.60
C VAL A 64 15.04 21.29 34.78
N ALA A 65 16.32 21.01 35.02
CA ALA A 65 17.10 21.66 36.08
C ALA A 65 17.26 23.17 35.86
N ARG A 66 17.23 23.62 34.60
CA ARG A 66 17.25 25.03 34.19
C ARG A 66 15.84 25.66 34.07
N ASP A 67 14.80 24.99 34.59
CA ASP A 67 13.39 25.41 34.55
C ASP A 67 12.87 25.70 33.12
N ARG A 68 13.36 24.95 32.13
CA ARG A 68 13.02 25.14 30.71
C ARG A 68 11.82 24.31 30.31
N VAL A 69 10.85 24.93 29.63
CA VAL A 69 9.69 24.24 29.08
C VAL A 69 10.03 23.67 27.71
N THR A 70 9.92 22.35 27.55
CA THR A 70 10.41 21.63 26.38
C THR A 70 9.28 20.87 25.69
N LEU A 71 9.13 21.07 24.37
CA LEU A 71 8.31 20.22 23.50
C LEU A 71 9.18 19.09 22.97
N VAL A 72 8.78 17.84 23.23
CA VAL A 72 9.43 16.64 22.70
C VAL A 72 8.49 15.96 21.70
N GLY A 73 8.83 16.06 20.42
CA GLY A 73 8.11 15.42 19.33
C GLY A 73 8.69 14.06 18.98
N CYS A 74 7.90 13.00 19.01
CA CYS A 74 8.34 11.64 18.64
C CYS A 74 7.59 11.11 17.40
N ASP A 75 8.32 10.59 16.41
CA ASP A 75 7.76 9.96 15.20
C ASP A 75 7.38 8.49 15.43
N PHE A 76 6.38 8.28 16.29
CA PHE A 76 5.67 7.02 16.42
C PHE A 76 4.30 7.26 17.08
N ALA A 77 3.33 6.38 16.80
CA ALA A 77 1.99 6.53 17.38
C ALA A 77 2.01 6.47 18.91
N PHE A 78 1.34 7.39 19.59
CA PHE A 78 1.18 7.35 21.05
C PHE A 78 0.02 6.46 21.50
N GLY A 79 -0.93 6.20 20.62
CA GLY A 79 -2.11 5.39 20.91
C GLY A 79 -2.42 4.38 19.82
N TYR A 80 -3.50 3.65 20.04
CA TYR A 80 -4.02 2.64 19.13
C TYR A 80 -5.51 2.87 18.90
N PRO A 81 -6.08 2.39 17.79
CA PRO A 81 -7.51 2.47 17.54
C PRO A 81 -8.36 2.08 18.75
N ALA A 82 -9.40 2.87 19.02
CA ALA A 82 -10.19 2.79 20.24
C ALA A 82 -10.66 1.36 20.55
N GLY A 83 -10.55 0.97 21.83
CA GLY A 83 -10.93 -0.35 22.31
C GLY A 83 -9.78 -1.38 22.32
N PHE A 84 -8.62 -1.08 21.75
CA PHE A 84 -7.45 -1.96 21.89
C PHE A 84 -6.99 -2.06 23.34
N ALA A 85 -6.92 -0.94 24.06
CA ALA A 85 -6.55 -0.92 25.48
C ALA A 85 -7.48 -1.81 26.32
N ASN A 86 -8.80 -1.70 26.12
CA ASN A 86 -9.78 -2.55 26.81
C ASN A 86 -9.57 -4.05 26.55
N ARG A 87 -9.26 -4.45 25.30
CA ARG A 87 -9.05 -5.87 24.97
C ARG A 87 -7.79 -6.47 25.61
N ILE A 88 -6.77 -5.65 25.87
CA ILE A 88 -5.50 -6.10 26.46
C ILE A 88 -5.52 -6.01 27.99
N CYS A 89 -6.10 -4.93 28.53
CA CYS A 89 -5.96 -4.56 29.94
C CYS A 89 -7.27 -4.69 30.75
N GLY A 90 -8.38 -5.02 30.10
CA GLY A 90 -9.71 -5.13 30.73
C GLY A 90 -10.58 -3.88 30.58
N ASP A 91 -11.85 -4.01 30.93
CA ASP A 91 -12.85 -2.95 30.72
C ASP A 91 -12.50 -1.66 31.48
N GLY A 92 -12.57 -0.53 30.77
CA GLY A 92 -12.26 0.80 31.30
C GLY A 92 -10.78 1.16 31.25
N ALA A 93 -9.93 0.29 30.70
CA ALA A 93 -8.52 0.59 30.49
C ALA A 93 -8.32 1.59 29.34
N GLY A 94 -7.47 2.58 29.57
CA GLY A 94 -7.05 3.55 28.55
C GLY A 94 -5.59 3.41 28.18
N TRP A 95 -5.06 4.47 27.55
CA TRP A 95 -3.67 4.55 27.10
C TRP A 95 -2.64 4.26 28.22
N GLN A 96 -2.90 4.66 29.48
CA GLN A 96 -1.95 4.49 30.59
C GLN A 96 -1.70 3.01 30.89
N GLN A 97 -2.77 2.22 31.03
CA GLN A 97 -2.68 0.78 31.29
C GLN A 97 -2.04 0.07 30.10
N LEU A 98 -2.38 0.49 28.88
CA LEU A 98 -1.79 -0.08 27.67
C LEU A 98 -0.28 0.20 27.58
N TRP A 99 0.17 1.43 27.86
CA TRP A 99 1.60 1.77 27.88
C TRP A 99 2.35 0.95 28.93
N GLN A 100 1.77 0.75 30.12
CA GLN A 100 2.35 -0.12 31.14
C GLN A 100 2.43 -1.58 30.66
N ALA A 101 1.39 -2.10 30.01
CA ALA A 101 1.38 -3.45 29.47
C ALA A 101 2.42 -3.64 28.35
N ILE A 102 2.63 -2.62 27.50
CA ILE A 102 3.67 -2.63 26.47
C ILE A 102 5.05 -2.63 27.11
N ASP A 103 5.33 -1.71 28.05
CA ASP A 103 6.62 -1.61 28.76
C ASP A 103 7.00 -2.92 29.48
N GLN A 104 6.03 -3.57 30.14
CA GLN A 104 6.23 -4.83 30.83
C GLN A 104 6.54 -6.03 29.92
N ARG A 105 6.10 -5.98 28.65
CA ARG A 105 6.25 -7.10 27.70
C ARG A 105 7.40 -6.89 26.71
N ILE A 106 7.75 -5.63 26.42
CA ILE A 106 8.80 -5.30 25.45
C ILE A 106 10.18 -5.46 26.09
N GLU A 107 10.97 -6.34 25.49
CA GLU A 107 12.41 -6.46 25.71
C GLU A 107 13.12 -5.83 24.52
N ASP A 108 14.07 -4.95 24.82
CA ASP A 108 14.94 -4.26 23.85
C ASP A 108 16.34 -4.23 24.47
N THR A 109 17.37 -4.68 23.73
CA THR A 109 18.76 -4.71 24.20
C THR A 109 19.52 -3.46 23.79
N GLU A 110 20.70 -3.24 24.39
CA GLU A 110 21.58 -2.11 24.04
C GLU A 110 21.97 -2.11 22.56
N GLU A 111 22.04 -3.29 21.93
CA GLU A 111 22.35 -3.50 20.51
C GLU A 111 21.10 -3.61 19.61
N ASN A 112 19.95 -3.07 20.04
CA ASN A 112 18.67 -3.08 19.31
C ASN A 112 18.00 -4.46 19.12
N GLY A 113 18.51 -5.54 19.72
CA GLY A 113 17.82 -6.83 19.73
C GLY A 113 16.50 -6.69 20.49
N ASN A 114 15.38 -7.20 19.96
CA ASN A 114 14.07 -7.01 20.60
C ASN A 114 13.04 -8.09 20.30
N ASN A 115 12.02 -8.16 21.15
CA ASN A 115 10.98 -9.18 21.10
C ASN A 115 9.64 -8.70 20.50
N ARG A 116 9.61 -7.56 19.78
CA ARG A 116 8.36 -6.90 19.35
C ARG A 116 7.38 -7.79 18.58
N PHE A 117 7.87 -8.72 17.76
CA PHE A 117 7.02 -9.65 17.01
C PHE A 117 6.35 -10.68 17.93
N ALA A 118 7.04 -11.13 18.99
CA ALA A 118 6.47 -12.03 19.98
C ALA A 118 5.41 -11.31 20.83
N VAL A 119 5.67 -10.06 21.21
CA VAL A 119 4.70 -9.21 21.92
C VAL A 119 3.45 -8.98 21.07
N ALA A 120 3.62 -8.64 19.79
CA ALA A 120 2.49 -8.49 18.88
C ALA A 120 1.69 -9.78 18.68
N ALA A 121 2.37 -10.93 18.57
CA ALA A 121 1.70 -12.23 18.49
C ALA A 121 0.89 -12.55 19.77
N ALA A 122 1.40 -12.16 20.95
CA ALA A 122 0.67 -12.28 22.20
C ALA A 122 -0.58 -11.38 22.23
N PHE A 123 -0.45 -10.10 21.86
CA PHE A 123 -1.60 -9.20 21.74
C PHE A 123 -2.63 -9.69 20.71
N ASN A 124 -2.19 -10.26 19.60
CA ASN A 124 -3.06 -10.84 18.59
C ASN A 124 -3.90 -12.00 19.14
N ARG A 125 -3.30 -12.88 19.96
CA ARG A 125 -4.03 -13.95 20.67
C ARG A 125 -5.09 -13.39 21.61
N GLU A 126 -4.73 -12.37 22.40
CA GLU A 126 -5.64 -11.72 23.34
C GLU A 126 -6.81 -11.00 22.62
N VAL A 127 -6.54 -10.37 21.47
CA VAL A 127 -7.55 -9.58 20.76
C VAL A 127 -8.48 -10.40 19.88
N SER A 128 -7.96 -11.44 19.22
CA SER A 128 -8.71 -12.17 18.18
C SER A 128 -8.53 -13.68 18.19
N GLY A 129 -7.65 -14.22 19.05
CA GLY A 129 -7.31 -15.64 19.07
C GLY A 129 -6.48 -16.12 17.87
N GLY A 130 -6.01 -15.21 16.99
CA GLY A 130 -5.27 -15.55 15.77
C GLY A 130 -4.40 -14.40 15.28
N ALA A 131 -3.92 -14.45 14.03
CA ALA A 131 -2.96 -13.49 13.48
C ALA A 131 -3.53 -12.09 13.19
N PHE A 132 -4.19 -11.45 14.14
CA PHE A 132 -4.86 -10.16 13.97
C PHE A 132 -5.01 -9.44 15.33
N PRO A 133 -4.89 -8.11 15.44
CA PRO A 133 -4.80 -7.12 14.37
C PRO A 133 -3.39 -6.86 13.83
N PHE A 134 -2.32 -7.17 14.55
CA PHE A 134 -0.95 -6.94 14.09
C PHE A 134 -0.56 -7.91 12.97
N TRP A 135 0.24 -7.43 12.02
CA TRP A 135 0.71 -8.24 10.89
C TRP A 135 2.04 -7.69 10.34
N SER A 136 2.58 -8.41 9.36
CA SER A 136 3.89 -8.21 8.74
C SER A 136 5.05 -8.54 9.66
N CYS A 137 5.64 -9.71 9.45
CA CYS A 137 6.88 -10.15 10.09
C CYS A 137 7.88 -10.71 9.05
N PRO A 138 9.18 -10.77 9.39
CA PRO A 138 10.15 -11.54 8.61
C PRO A 138 9.74 -13.00 8.49
N ARG A 139 10.09 -13.66 7.38
CA ARG A 139 9.79 -15.10 7.15
C ARG A 139 10.36 -16.04 8.21
N GLY A 140 11.39 -15.60 8.95
CA GLY A 140 11.97 -16.37 10.05
C GLY A 140 11.12 -16.38 11.33
N VAL A 141 10.11 -15.53 11.45
CA VAL A 141 9.16 -15.54 12.57
C VAL A 141 8.09 -16.60 12.28
N THR A 142 7.99 -17.61 13.13
CA THR A 142 7.13 -18.80 12.92
C THR A 142 5.88 -18.84 13.80
N ASP A 143 5.66 -17.86 14.68
CA ASP A 143 4.48 -17.82 15.55
C ASP A 143 3.19 -17.70 14.69
N PRO A 144 2.23 -18.62 14.81
CA PRO A 144 1.01 -18.62 13.99
C PRO A 144 0.08 -17.43 14.27
N ALA A 145 0.27 -16.72 15.38
CA ALA A 145 -0.49 -15.51 15.70
C ALA A 145 0.13 -14.24 15.11
N ILE A 146 1.06 -14.33 14.16
CA ILE A 146 1.52 -13.20 13.36
C ILE A 146 1.82 -13.62 11.92
N ALA A 147 1.22 -12.94 10.95
CA ALA A 147 1.36 -13.28 9.54
C ALA A 147 2.37 -12.39 8.81
N VAL A 148 3.08 -12.95 7.82
CA VAL A 148 4.04 -12.22 6.96
C VAL A 148 3.36 -11.10 6.15
N LYS A 149 2.09 -11.29 5.80
CA LYS A 149 1.23 -10.31 5.11
C LYS A 149 -0.04 -10.08 5.93
N LYS A 150 -0.77 -9.02 5.62
CA LYS A 150 -2.09 -8.74 6.19
C LYS A 150 -3.03 -9.93 5.94
N PRO A 151 -3.50 -10.64 6.99
CA PRO A 151 -4.21 -11.90 6.81
C PRO A 151 -5.69 -11.73 6.47
N ARG A 152 -6.30 -10.60 6.86
CA ARG A 152 -7.69 -10.25 6.53
C ARG A 152 -7.92 -8.74 6.57
N SER A 153 -9.03 -8.29 6.00
CA SER A 153 -9.49 -6.90 6.05
C SER A 153 -10.03 -6.53 7.44
N TYR A 154 -9.97 -5.24 7.80
CA TYR A 154 -10.59 -4.70 9.01
C TYR A 154 -12.05 -4.37 8.70
N GLY A 155 -12.97 -5.01 9.44
CA GLY A 155 -14.42 -4.88 9.31
C GLY A 155 -15.09 -4.32 10.57
N ALA A 156 -16.42 -4.24 10.57
CA ALA A 156 -17.22 -3.67 11.65
C ALA A 156 -17.11 -4.43 12.99
N ASP A 157 -16.77 -5.72 12.94
CA ASP A 157 -16.57 -6.62 14.09
C ASP A 157 -15.12 -6.57 14.65
N THR A 158 -14.24 -5.83 13.99
CA THR A 158 -12.81 -5.73 14.35
C THR A 158 -12.44 -4.37 14.94
N LEU A 159 -11.27 -4.27 15.58
CA LEU A 159 -10.65 -2.97 15.86
C LEU A 159 -10.42 -2.24 14.53
N ALA A 160 -10.51 -0.91 14.50
CA ALA A 160 -10.27 -0.17 13.27
C ALA A 160 -8.81 -0.31 12.81
N GLU A 161 -8.57 -0.24 11.50
CA GLU A 161 -7.20 -0.29 10.95
C GLU A 161 -6.37 0.96 11.27
N PHE A 162 -7.06 2.10 11.31
CA PHE A 162 -6.48 3.44 11.40
C PHE A 162 -7.19 4.22 12.50
N ARG A 163 -6.39 4.98 13.25
CA ARG A 163 -6.88 5.98 14.21
C ARG A 163 -7.53 7.15 13.47
N LEU A 164 -8.24 7.98 14.20
CA LEU A 164 -8.82 9.22 13.68
C LEU A 164 -7.73 10.16 13.14
N THR A 165 -6.56 10.23 13.79
CA THR A 165 -5.45 11.08 13.33
C THR A 165 -4.84 10.58 12.01
N ASP A 166 -4.72 9.26 11.85
CA ASP A 166 -4.17 8.65 10.64
C ASP A 166 -5.05 9.00 9.41
N ARG A 167 -6.37 9.07 9.59
CA ARG A 167 -7.33 9.44 8.54
C ARG A 167 -7.24 10.90 8.11
N ALA A 168 -6.68 11.77 8.95
CA ALA A 168 -6.44 13.17 8.64
C ALA A 168 -5.18 13.36 7.76
N LEU A 169 -4.37 12.32 7.58
CA LEU A 169 -3.16 12.33 6.76
C LEU A 169 -3.37 11.66 5.39
N ARG A 170 -2.51 12.01 4.42
CA ARG A 170 -2.49 11.36 3.10
C ARG A 170 -1.56 10.15 3.13
N GLY A 171 -2.09 8.96 2.82
CA GLY A 171 -1.32 7.72 2.74
C GLY A 171 -0.81 7.19 4.08
N PRO A 172 -1.63 7.16 5.16
CA PRO A 172 -1.19 6.66 6.46
C PRO A 172 -0.78 5.19 6.37
N LYS A 173 0.18 4.81 7.20
CA LYS A 173 0.53 3.41 7.45
C LYS A 173 -0.19 2.93 8.69
N SER A 174 -0.63 1.69 8.68
CA SER A 174 -1.36 1.13 9.81
C SER A 174 -0.42 0.94 11.00
N VAL A 175 -0.84 1.37 12.20
CA VAL A 175 -0.15 1.08 13.47
C VAL A 175 -0.09 -0.43 13.76
N TRP A 176 -0.80 -1.25 12.99
CA TRP A 176 -0.75 -2.71 13.09
C TRP A 176 0.35 -3.36 12.23
N GLN A 177 0.97 -2.63 11.30
CA GLN A 177 2.03 -3.15 10.42
C GLN A 177 3.41 -3.08 11.12
N LEU A 178 4.07 -4.23 11.26
CA LEU A 178 5.31 -4.37 12.03
C LEU A 178 6.59 -4.53 11.19
N TYR A 179 6.50 -4.79 9.89
CA TYR A 179 7.68 -5.03 9.07
C TYR A 179 7.53 -4.45 7.65
N GLY A 180 8.67 -4.26 6.97
CA GLY A 180 8.76 -3.62 5.67
C GLY A 180 8.67 -2.08 5.72
N ALA A 181 8.48 -1.46 4.57
CA ALA A 181 8.40 -0.01 4.45
C ALA A 181 7.17 0.54 5.20
N GLY A 182 7.41 1.51 6.10
CA GLY A 182 6.36 2.13 6.91
C GLY A 182 5.86 1.27 8.07
N SER A 183 6.78 0.57 8.76
CA SER A 183 6.48 -0.29 9.92
C SER A 183 6.16 0.48 11.20
N VAL A 184 5.11 1.32 11.16
CA VAL A 184 4.71 2.21 12.27
C VAL A 184 4.46 1.40 13.55
N GLY A 185 3.81 0.24 13.46
CA GLY A 185 3.53 -0.57 14.65
C GLY A 185 4.77 -1.00 15.41
N SER A 186 5.87 -1.27 14.71
CA SER A 186 7.13 -1.64 15.37
C SER A 186 7.78 -0.43 16.04
N GLN A 187 7.73 0.74 15.40
CA GLN A 187 8.22 1.98 16.01
C GLN A 187 7.39 2.33 17.25
N THR A 188 6.07 2.18 17.18
CA THR A 188 5.13 2.42 18.28
C THR A 188 5.38 1.50 19.48
N LEU A 189 5.48 0.18 19.29
CA LEU A 189 5.71 -0.76 20.40
C LEU A 189 7.02 -0.45 21.14
N LEU A 190 8.10 -0.24 20.39
CA LEU A 190 9.42 0.04 20.97
C LEU A 190 9.51 1.45 21.55
N GLY A 191 8.96 2.45 20.86
CA GLY A 191 8.95 3.85 21.27
C GLY A 191 8.15 4.08 22.55
N ILE A 192 6.95 3.51 22.65
CA ILE A 192 6.13 3.57 23.87
C ILE A 192 6.88 2.97 25.06
N ALA A 193 7.54 1.81 24.90
CA ALA A 193 8.28 1.18 25.99
C ALA A 193 9.42 2.08 26.51
N HIS A 194 10.22 2.66 25.61
CA HIS A 194 11.30 3.59 25.99
C HIS A 194 10.77 4.87 26.63
N LEU A 195 9.72 5.45 26.07
CA LEU A 195 9.12 6.68 26.60
C LEU A 195 8.45 6.47 27.98
N GLN A 196 7.79 5.33 28.17
CA GLN A 196 7.19 4.94 29.45
C GLN A 196 8.26 4.78 30.54
N ARG A 197 9.43 4.20 30.21
CA ARG A 197 10.57 4.09 31.14
C ARG A 197 11.15 5.46 31.49
N LEU A 198 11.37 6.32 30.49
CA LEU A 198 11.89 7.66 30.70
C LEU A 198 10.97 8.51 31.58
N ARG A 199 9.65 8.50 31.32
CA ARG A 199 8.67 9.27 32.10
C ARG A 199 8.57 8.84 33.57
N ARG A 200 8.87 7.58 33.86
CA ARG A 200 8.88 7.02 35.23
C ARG A 200 10.17 7.30 35.98
N HIS A 201 11.20 7.82 35.31
CA HIS A 201 12.46 8.14 35.96
C HIS A 201 12.24 9.23 37.03
N PRO A 202 12.80 9.11 38.26
CA PRO A 202 12.48 9.99 39.38
C PRO A 202 12.57 11.50 39.13
N TRP A 203 13.54 11.97 38.34
CA TRP A 203 13.69 13.39 38.02
C TRP A 203 12.64 13.93 37.04
N LEU A 204 12.00 13.06 36.26
CA LEU A 204 10.97 13.42 35.28
C LEU A 204 9.56 13.06 35.76
N ALA A 205 9.45 12.16 36.73
CA ALA A 205 8.19 11.73 37.31
C ALA A 205 7.40 12.95 37.84
N GLY A 206 6.20 13.17 37.31
CA GLY A 206 5.36 14.32 37.64
C GLY A 206 5.66 15.59 36.84
N GLY A 207 6.89 15.75 36.32
CA GLY A 207 7.34 16.89 35.50
C GLY A 207 7.10 16.73 33.99
N ALA A 208 6.59 15.59 33.54
CA ALA A 208 6.23 15.34 32.14
C ALA A 208 4.72 15.16 31.93
N ARG A 209 4.25 15.50 30.72
CA ARG A 209 2.90 15.21 30.23
C ARG A 209 2.95 14.57 28.85
N ILE A 210 1.97 13.71 28.55
CA ILE A 210 1.72 13.16 27.22
C ILE A 210 0.51 13.88 26.61
N TRP A 211 0.70 14.62 25.53
CA TRP A 211 -0.40 15.22 24.77
C TRP A 211 -0.96 14.22 23.73
N PRO A 212 -2.30 14.19 23.52
CA PRO A 212 -3.35 14.95 24.21
C PRO A 212 -3.85 14.29 25.51
N PHE A 213 -3.37 13.10 25.85
CA PHE A 213 -3.92 12.27 26.90
C PHE A 213 -4.00 12.90 28.31
N GLU A 214 -3.02 13.71 28.70
CA GLU A 214 -2.95 14.31 30.05
C GLU A 214 -3.25 15.81 30.05
N THR A 215 -3.50 16.38 28.88
CA THR A 215 -3.69 17.83 28.68
C THR A 215 -5.06 18.15 28.08
N GLY A 216 -5.69 17.18 27.42
CA GLY A 216 -6.86 17.35 26.58
C GLY A 216 -6.53 18.02 25.24
N LEU A 217 -7.43 17.89 24.28
CA LEU A 217 -7.40 18.67 23.05
C LEU A 217 -7.90 20.09 23.34
N ARG A 218 -6.99 20.96 23.77
CA ARG A 218 -7.26 22.40 24.00
C ARG A 218 -6.03 23.22 23.67
N ALA A 219 -6.25 24.51 23.39
CA ALA A 219 -5.13 25.43 23.28
C ALA A 219 -4.34 25.42 24.60
N LEU A 220 -3.01 25.35 24.50
CA LEU A 220 -2.15 25.31 25.68
C LEU A 220 -1.74 26.72 26.10
N GLU A 221 -1.55 26.88 27.41
CA GLU A 221 -0.92 28.03 28.03
C GLU A 221 0.44 27.62 28.59
N ARG A 222 1.33 28.60 28.77
CA ARG A 222 2.65 28.33 29.34
C ARG A 222 2.53 27.83 30.77
N PRO A 223 3.10 26.66 31.11
CA PRO A 223 3.01 26.13 32.46
C PRO A 223 3.72 27.05 33.45
N GLY A 224 3.15 27.21 34.65
CA GLY A 224 3.79 27.92 35.76
C GLY A 224 4.96 27.14 36.35
N SER A 225 5.73 27.77 37.25
CA SER A 225 6.96 27.24 37.88
C SER A 225 6.78 25.87 38.58
N ASP A 226 5.58 25.55 39.03
CA ASP A 226 5.28 24.31 39.78
C ASP A 226 4.55 23.24 38.93
N ASP A 227 4.41 23.47 37.62
CA ASP A 227 3.75 22.54 36.69
C ASP A 227 4.79 21.78 35.80
N TRP A 228 4.31 21.01 34.83
CA TRP A 228 5.16 20.20 33.93
C TRP A 228 6.17 21.06 33.13
N ARG A 229 7.34 20.47 32.88
CA ARG A 229 8.42 21.04 32.06
C ARG A 229 8.61 20.35 30.73
N VAL A 230 8.14 19.11 30.60
CA VAL A 230 8.29 18.34 29.38
C VAL A 230 6.91 17.95 28.85
N LEU A 231 6.61 18.35 27.62
CA LEU A 231 5.44 17.88 26.90
C LEU A 231 5.87 16.96 25.78
N PHE A 232 5.49 15.69 25.87
CA PHE A 232 5.64 14.76 24.76
C PHE A 232 4.44 14.86 23.84
N ALA A 233 4.69 14.95 22.53
CA ALA A 233 3.68 14.93 21.49
C ALA A 233 4.09 13.97 20.37
N GLU A 234 3.11 13.29 19.78
CA GLU A 234 3.31 12.56 18.55
C GLU A 234 3.47 13.55 17.39
N VAL A 235 4.47 13.33 16.53
CA VAL A 235 4.76 14.18 15.36
C VAL A 235 4.93 13.33 14.11
N TYR A 236 4.82 13.96 12.95
CA TYR A 236 5.03 13.29 11.67
C TYR A 236 5.94 14.15 10.78
N PRO A 237 7.28 13.98 10.84
CA PRO A 237 8.24 14.85 10.15
C PRO A 237 8.01 14.97 8.64
N SER A 238 7.44 13.93 8.02
CA SER A 238 7.10 13.93 6.59
C SER A 238 5.91 14.82 6.19
N MET A 239 5.24 15.47 7.14
CA MET A 239 4.14 16.41 6.85
C MET A 239 4.62 17.73 6.25
N LEU A 240 5.88 18.11 6.49
CA LEU A 240 6.45 19.34 5.95
C LEU A 240 7.17 19.03 4.63
N PRO A 241 6.95 19.85 3.59
CA PRO A 241 7.71 19.71 2.36
C PRO A 241 9.17 20.00 2.66
N LEU A 242 10.05 19.07 2.31
CA LEU A 242 11.45 19.39 2.12
C LEU A 242 11.58 20.16 0.81
N GLY A 243 12.39 21.21 0.80
CA GLY A 243 12.75 21.95 -0.42
C GLY A 243 13.55 21.08 -1.38
N GLU A 244 14.45 21.69 -2.15
CA GLU A 244 15.24 20.95 -3.14
C GLU A 244 16.02 19.77 -2.53
N PRO A 245 16.22 18.68 -3.31
CA PRO A 245 17.08 17.57 -2.92
C PRO A 245 18.48 18.07 -2.58
N THR A 246 19.08 17.50 -1.53
CA THR A 246 20.45 17.80 -1.09
C THR A 246 21.18 16.48 -0.80
N ASP A 247 22.50 16.53 -0.63
CA ASP A 247 23.31 15.36 -0.24
C ASP A 247 23.12 14.97 1.24
N GLU A 248 22.43 15.80 2.02
CA GLU A 248 22.10 15.50 3.41
C GLU A 248 21.02 14.41 3.53
N ILE A 249 21.12 13.61 4.60
CA ILE A 249 20.17 12.54 4.87
C ILE A 249 18.78 13.13 5.11
N LYS A 250 17.80 12.61 4.39
CA LYS A 250 16.41 13.08 4.43
C LYS A 250 15.86 13.16 5.85
N ASP A 251 15.96 12.07 6.61
CA ASP A 251 15.45 11.95 7.98
C ASP A 251 16.01 13.04 8.90
N ALA A 252 17.31 13.32 8.79
CA ALA A 252 18.01 14.39 9.49
C ALA A 252 17.41 15.78 9.17
N ARG A 253 17.15 16.05 7.89
CA ARG A 253 16.52 17.32 7.46
C ARG A 253 15.10 17.44 7.97
N GLN A 254 14.34 16.34 8.01
CA GLN A 254 12.94 16.36 8.43
C GLN A 254 12.79 16.73 9.91
N VAL A 255 13.58 16.13 10.79
CA VAL A 255 13.51 16.45 12.23
C VAL A 255 13.96 17.90 12.51
N ALA A 256 14.97 18.39 11.79
CA ALA A 256 15.45 19.77 11.92
C ALA A 256 14.44 20.79 11.41
N ALA A 257 13.85 20.53 10.23
CA ALA A 257 12.82 21.38 9.65
C ALA A 257 11.58 21.47 10.55
N LEU A 258 11.17 20.35 11.14
CA LEU A 258 10.01 20.30 12.03
C LEU A 258 10.26 21.04 13.35
N ALA A 259 11.45 20.91 13.95
CA ALA A 259 11.82 21.65 15.15
C ALA A 259 11.78 23.17 14.90
N LYS A 260 12.37 23.62 13.78
CA LYS A 260 12.36 25.03 13.36
C LYS A 260 10.95 25.54 13.07
N HIS A 261 10.13 24.70 12.45
CA HIS A 261 8.74 25.05 12.14
C HIS A 261 7.94 25.29 13.43
N PHE A 262 8.00 24.39 14.40
CA PHE A 262 7.32 24.59 15.69
C PHE A 262 7.86 25.80 16.45
N ALA A 263 9.19 26.00 16.48
CA ALA A 263 9.78 27.19 17.10
C ALA A 263 9.31 28.50 16.45
N SER A 264 9.16 28.50 15.13
CA SER A 264 8.63 29.66 14.38
C SER A 264 7.16 29.91 14.71
N LEU A 265 6.31 28.87 14.71
CA LEU A 265 4.89 28.99 15.04
C LEU A 265 4.68 29.44 16.48
N ASP A 266 5.51 28.98 17.41
CA ASP A 266 5.41 29.38 18.81
C ASP A 266 5.81 30.85 19.01
N THR A 267 6.87 31.29 18.32
CA THR A 267 7.26 32.71 18.29
C THR A 267 6.15 33.60 17.73
N ALA A 268 5.39 33.09 16.76
CA ALA A 268 4.22 33.77 16.20
C ALA A 268 2.97 33.69 17.10
N GLY A 269 2.98 32.88 18.17
CA GLY A 269 1.82 32.64 19.04
C GLY A 269 0.76 31.72 18.42
N GLU A 270 1.10 30.99 17.35
CA GLU A 270 0.18 30.13 16.60
C GLU A 270 0.21 28.68 17.10
N LEU A 271 1.36 28.22 17.62
CA LEU A 271 1.57 26.83 18.05
C LEU A 271 0.58 26.39 19.15
N ALA A 272 0.30 27.26 20.11
CA ALA A 272 -0.59 26.98 21.24
C ALA A 272 -1.96 26.45 20.79
N THR A 273 -2.53 27.02 19.72
CA THR A 273 -3.85 26.63 19.21
C THR A 273 -3.85 25.26 18.55
N MET A 274 -2.72 24.78 18.03
CA MET A 274 -2.61 23.48 17.37
C MET A 274 -2.84 22.31 18.33
N PHE A 275 -2.56 22.49 19.62
CA PHE A 275 -2.86 21.50 20.66
C PHE A 275 -4.37 21.32 20.91
N GLY A 276 -5.20 22.23 20.39
CA GLY A 276 -6.66 22.13 20.39
C GLY A 276 -7.22 21.02 19.49
N GLY A 277 -6.38 20.44 18.63
CA GLY A 277 -6.80 19.46 17.63
C GLY A 277 -7.65 20.07 16.52
N PRO A 278 -8.17 19.24 15.60
CA PRO A 278 -8.95 19.70 14.46
C PRO A 278 -10.31 20.27 14.89
N ALA A 279 -10.73 21.33 14.18
CA ALA A 279 -12.06 21.90 14.36
C ALA A 279 -13.16 20.89 13.97
N GLY A 280 -14.27 20.90 14.71
CA GLY A 280 -15.45 20.09 14.38
C GLY A 280 -15.48 18.67 14.94
N LEU A 281 -14.53 18.28 15.81
CA LEU A 281 -14.63 17.02 16.55
C LEU A 281 -15.85 17.02 17.49
N ASN A 282 -16.67 15.97 17.37
CA ASN A 282 -17.75 15.72 18.34
C ASN A 282 -17.19 15.19 19.67
N ALA A 283 -18.00 15.21 20.74
CA ALA A 283 -17.56 14.83 22.08
C ALA A 283 -17.02 13.39 22.15
N GLU A 284 -17.63 12.46 21.41
CA GLU A 284 -17.20 11.06 21.38
C GLU A 284 -15.81 10.90 20.73
N ALA A 285 -15.55 11.58 19.62
CA ALA A 285 -14.25 11.53 18.97
C ALA A 285 -13.17 12.20 19.80
N ARG A 286 -13.47 13.31 20.48
CA ARG A 286 -12.54 13.93 21.44
C ARG A 286 -12.18 12.96 22.55
N ALA A 287 -13.18 12.32 23.16
CA ALA A 287 -12.94 11.32 24.20
C ALA A 287 -12.03 10.19 23.69
N ARG A 288 -12.34 9.58 22.53
CA ARG A 288 -11.50 8.51 21.93
C ARG A 288 -10.05 8.95 21.69
N ILE A 289 -9.84 10.18 21.22
CA ILE A 289 -8.49 10.72 21.01
C ILE A 289 -7.76 10.90 22.35
N GLU A 290 -8.44 11.41 23.36
CA GLU A 290 -7.88 11.69 24.68
C GLU A 290 -7.73 10.44 25.58
N THR A 291 -8.41 9.33 25.27
CA THR A 291 -8.36 8.09 26.08
C THR A 291 -7.57 6.96 25.43
N ASP A 292 -7.58 6.83 24.10
CA ASP A 292 -7.07 5.65 23.39
C ASP A 292 -6.09 5.99 22.26
N GLU A 293 -6.46 6.90 21.36
CA GLU A 293 -5.84 6.97 20.04
C GLU A 293 -4.66 7.96 19.95
N GLY A 294 -4.74 9.09 20.66
CA GLY A 294 -3.78 10.19 20.52
C GLY A 294 -3.98 10.98 19.22
N TRP A 295 -3.13 12.00 19.01
CA TRP A 295 -3.18 12.86 17.83
C TRP A 295 -1.77 13.27 17.39
N ILE A 296 -1.54 13.37 16.08
CA ILE A 296 -0.31 13.91 15.50
C ILE A 296 -0.38 15.44 15.51
N LEU A 297 0.57 16.10 16.17
CA LEU A 297 0.61 17.56 16.27
C LEU A 297 0.70 18.20 14.88
N GLY A 298 -0.30 19.02 14.55
CA GLY A 298 -0.42 19.67 13.24
C GLY A 298 -1.11 18.86 12.15
N ALA A 299 -1.65 17.67 12.44
CA ALA A 299 -2.59 17.01 11.54
C ALA A 299 -3.93 17.76 11.51
N MET A 300 -4.17 18.51 10.43
CA MET A 300 -5.35 19.40 10.25
C MET A 300 -6.34 18.92 9.18
N GLY A 301 -6.20 17.68 8.69
CA GLY A 301 -7.14 17.11 7.72
C GLY A 301 -8.55 16.92 8.30
N PRO A 302 -9.60 16.84 7.45
CA PRO A 302 -10.96 16.62 7.92
C PRO A 302 -11.07 15.30 8.67
N VAL A 303 -11.57 15.34 9.91
CA VAL A 303 -11.75 14.15 10.74
C VAL A 303 -13.18 13.65 10.61
N THR A 304 -13.35 12.53 9.91
CA THR A 304 -14.63 11.81 9.89
C THR A 304 -14.65 10.78 11.02
N THR A 305 -15.49 11.03 12.02
CA THR A 305 -15.67 10.22 13.23
C THR A 305 -16.43 8.90 12.98
N THR A 306 -17.05 8.77 11.82
CA THR A 306 -17.75 7.56 11.40
C THR A 306 -16.75 6.54 10.85
N SER A 307 -16.73 5.32 11.40
CA SER A 307 -16.03 4.17 10.79
C SER A 307 -16.67 3.73 9.47
N ALA A 308 -17.83 4.26 9.13
CA ALA A 308 -18.42 4.16 7.81
C ALA A 308 -18.04 5.40 6.99
N ASN A 309 -17.16 5.20 6.02
CA ASN A 309 -17.01 6.10 4.90
C ASN A 309 -18.41 6.25 4.26
N PRO A 310 -19.06 7.44 4.25
CA PRO A 310 -20.43 7.60 3.78
C PRO A 310 -20.42 7.67 2.26
N SER A 311 -19.91 6.61 1.63
CA SER A 311 -20.52 6.25 0.37
C SER A 311 -21.89 5.74 0.75
N ARG A 312 -22.93 6.33 0.15
CA ARG A 312 -24.28 5.76 0.11
C ARG A 312 -24.29 4.27 -0.28
N TYR A 313 -23.22 3.80 -0.91
CA TYR A 313 -23.03 2.46 -1.43
C TYR A 313 -21.95 1.71 -0.64
N ASP A 314 -22.26 0.51 -0.20
CA ASP A 314 -21.29 -0.42 0.38
C ASP A 314 -20.50 -1.10 -0.75
N TYR A 315 -19.19 -0.84 -0.82
CA TYR A 315 -18.30 -1.46 -1.81
C TYR A 315 -16.84 -1.52 -1.34
N ILE A 316 -16.13 -2.56 -1.78
CA ILE A 316 -14.69 -2.75 -1.54
C ILE A 316 -13.92 -1.66 -2.30
N ARG A 317 -13.01 -0.96 -1.63
CA ARG A 317 -12.25 0.17 -2.22
C ARG A 317 -10.78 -0.13 -2.48
N GLU A 318 -10.29 -1.26 -1.97
CA GLU A 318 -8.91 -1.69 -2.12
C GLU A 318 -8.77 -2.52 -3.41
N PRO A 319 -8.02 -2.06 -4.43
CA PRO A 319 -7.90 -2.76 -5.71
C PRO A 319 -7.47 -4.21 -5.58
N GLU A 320 -6.51 -4.51 -4.69
CA GLU A 320 -6.04 -5.89 -4.48
C GLU A 320 -7.14 -6.78 -3.88
N SER A 321 -7.93 -6.25 -2.95
CA SER A 321 -9.07 -6.98 -2.37
C SER A 321 -10.19 -7.20 -3.39
N ILE A 322 -10.44 -6.25 -4.30
CA ILE A 322 -11.39 -6.42 -5.39
C ILE A 322 -10.95 -7.57 -6.31
N TYR A 323 -9.68 -7.60 -6.71
CA TYR A 323 -9.14 -8.69 -7.54
C TYR A 323 -9.19 -10.04 -6.84
N ALA A 324 -8.76 -10.10 -5.57
CA ALA A 324 -8.78 -11.34 -4.79
C ALA A 324 -10.21 -11.88 -4.60
N ALA A 325 -11.15 -11.02 -4.21
CA ALA A 325 -12.55 -11.38 -4.08
C ALA A 325 -13.14 -11.84 -5.42
N SER A 326 -12.89 -11.09 -6.50
CA SER A 326 -13.38 -11.45 -7.84
C SER A 326 -12.86 -12.82 -8.30
N PHE A 327 -11.57 -13.12 -8.12
CA PHE A 327 -11.02 -14.43 -8.51
C PHE A 327 -11.50 -15.57 -7.59
N ALA A 328 -11.75 -15.30 -6.31
CA ALA A 328 -12.39 -16.27 -5.42
C ALA A 328 -13.81 -16.60 -5.88
N THR A 329 -14.62 -15.58 -6.21
CA THR A 329 -15.97 -15.75 -6.76
C THR A 329 -15.95 -16.56 -8.05
N ILE A 330 -15.04 -16.24 -8.99
CA ILE A 330 -14.92 -16.98 -10.25
C ILE A 330 -14.60 -18.47 -10.01
N ARG A 331 -13.69 -18.78 -9.08
CA ARG A 331 -13.37 -20.18 -8.75
C ARG A 331 -14.53 -20.92 -8.11
N ALA A 332 -15.44 -20.22 -7.44
CA ALA A 332 -16.63 -20.81 -6.84
C ALA A 332 -17.77 -21.00 -7.86
N GLU A 333 -17.90 -20.11 -8.84
CA GLU A 333 -19.03 -20.09 -9.78
C GLU A 333 -18.76 -20.75 -11.13
N ALA A 334 -17.51 -20.73 -11.61
CA ALA A 334 -17.15 -21.31 -12.90
C ALA A 334 -16.79 -22.79 -12.77
N ASP A 335 -17.26 -23.60 -13.72
CA ASP A 335 -16.82 -24.99 -13.86
C ASP A 335 -15.39 -25.06 -14.44
N LEU A 336 -14.41 -24.78 -13.59
CA LEU A 336 -12.99 -24.87 -13.93
C LEU A 336 -12.49 -26.32 -13.96
N ALA A 337 -13.24 -27.27 -13.39
CA ALA A 337 -12.87 -28.68 -13.36
C ALA A 337 -12.91 -29.31 -14.76
N SER A 338 -13.81 -28.83 -15.63
CA SER A 338 -13.85 -29.19 -17.04
C SER A 338 -12.72 -28.59 -17.90
N ILE A 339 -11.95 -27.63 -17.35
CA ILE A 339 -10.88 -26.93 -18.05
C ILE A 339 -9.52 -27.56 -17.71
N PRO A 340 -8.68 -27.88 -18.71
CA PRO A 340 -7.31 -28.37 -18.47
C PRO A 340 -6.53 -27.45 -17.53
N ALA A 341 -5.80 -28.02 -16.57
CA ALA A 341 -5.11 -27.25 -15.52
C ALA A 341 -4.20 -26.14 -16.08
N ALA A 342 -3.50 -26.40 -17.18
CA ALA A 342 -2.64 -25.43 -17.85
C ALA A 342 -3.42 -24.21 -18.40
N LEU A 343 -4.70 -24.38 -18.76
CA LEU A 343 -5.56 -23.32 -19.31
C LEU A 343 -6.32 -22.55 -18.22
N GLN A 344 -6.45 -23.09 -17.00
CA GLN A 344 -7.23 -22.48 -15.93
C GLN A 344 -6.81 -21.03 -15.58
N PRO A 345 -5.51 -20.67 -15.50
CA PRO A 345 -5.10 -19.27 -15.27
C PRO A 345 -5.61 -18.30 -16.34
N LEU A 346 -5.60 -18.73 -17.60
CA LEU A 346 -6.13 -17.97 -18.73
C LEU A 346 -7.65 -17.89 -18.66
N ALA A 347 -8.32 -19.01 -18.40
CA ALA A 347 -9.77 -19.07 -18.27
C ALA A 347 -10.28 -18.11 -17.18
N ILE A 348 -9.64 -18.08 -16.01
CA ILE A 348 -10.01 -17.16 -14.91
C ILE A 348 -9.93 -15.70 -15.35
N ARG A 349 -8.87 -15.28 -16.03
CA ARG A 349 -8.74 -13.89 -16.51
C ARG A 349 -9.74 -13.55 -17.60
N VAL A 350 -10.03 -14.49 -18.49
CA VAL A 350 -11.05 -14.33 -19.54
C VAL A 350 -12.45 -14.19 -18.92
N ILE A 351 -12.80 -15.04 -17.95
CA ILE A 351 -14.07 -14.98 -17.21
C ILE A 351 -14.19 -13.65 -16.46
N HIS A 352 -13.12 -13.22 -15.78
CA HIS A 352 -13.08 -11.95 -15.07
C HIS A 352 -13.33 -10.76 -16.01
N ALA A 353 -12.66 -10.73 -17.18
CA ALA A 353 -12.84 -9.67 -18.16
C ALA A 353 -14.23 -9.65 -18.80
N ALA A 354 -14.90 -10.80 -18.87
CA ALA A 354 -16.26 -10.92 -19.38
C ALA A 354 -17.33 -10.64 -18.32
N GLY A 355 -17.01 -10.81 -17.04
CA GLY A 355 -17.99 -10.79 -15.95
C GLY A 355 -19.02 -11.94 -16.02
N ASP A 356 -18.68 -13.05 -16.68
CA ASP A 356 -19.63 -14.13 -16.97
C ASP A 356 -18.98 -15.52 -16.83
N PRO A 357 -19.21 -16.24 -15.71
CA PRO A 357 -18.70 -17.59 -15.49
C PRO A 357 -19.13 -18.62 -16.54
N ALA A 358 -20.28 -18.42 -17.20
CA ALA A 358 -20.83 -19.38 -18.14
C ALA A 358 -19.99 -19.49 -19.43
N ILE A 359 -19.09 -18.54 -19.70
CA ILE A 359 -18.18 -18.64 -20.87
C ILE A 359 -17.13 -19.75 -20.72
N ALA A 360 -16.90 -20.25 -19.50
CA ALA A 360 -15.96 -21.33 -19.22
C ALA A 360 -16.17 -22.54 -20.14
N SER A 361 -17.43 -23.01 -20.25
CA SER A 361 -17.84 -24.16 -21.07
C SER A 361 -17.64 -23.98 -22.58
N ARG A 362 -17.40 -22.74 -23.03
CA ARG A 362 -17.23 -22.39 -24.45
C ARG A 362 -15.77 -22.13 -24.82
N LEU A 363 -14.89 -22.08 -23.82
CA LEU A 363 -13.47 -21.88 -24.04
C LEU A 363 -12.84 -23.18 -24.54
N VAL A 364 -12.12 -23.10 -25.65
CA VAL A 364 -11.48 -24.22 -26.30
C VAL A 364 -10.05 -23.83 -26.58
N ALA A 365 -9.12 -24.75 -26.36
CA ALA A 365 -7.72 -24.55 -26.72
C ALA A 365 -7.15 -25.83 -27.32
N SER A 366 -6.17 -25.67 -28.21
CA SER A 366 -5.29 -26.79 -28.56
C SER A 366 -4.42 -27.17 -27.35
N HIS A 367 -3.94 -28.42 -27.33
CA HIS A 367 -3.17 -28.95 -26.20
C HIS A 367 -1.95 -28.10 -25.83
N GLU A 368 -1.26 -27.56 -26.84
CA GLU A 368 0.00 -26.82 -26.68
C GLU A 368 -0.17 -25.28 -26.59
N ALA A 369 -1.40 -24.76 -26.65
CA ALA A 369 -1.64 -23.32 -26.82
C ALA A 369 -0.95 -22.43 -25.78
N VAL A 370 -1.06 -22.79 -24.50
CA VAL A 370 -0.46 -22.02 -23.40
C VAL A 370 1.07 -22.11 -23.43
N ALA A 371 1.61 -23.30 -23.68
CA ALA A 371 3.05 -23.52 -23.76
C ALA A 371 3.66 -22.76 -24.96
N ALA A 372 3.02 -22.82 -26.13
CA ALA A 372 3.42 -22.10 -27.33
C ALA A 372 3.40 -20.58 -27.10
N GLY A 373 2.37 -20.06 -26.43
CA GLY A 373 2.29 -18.64 -26.05
C GLY A 373 3.42 -18.19 -25.14
N HIS A 374 3.74 -18.98 -24.10
CA HIS A 374 4.88 -18.69 -23.22
C HIS A 374 6.21 -18.72 -23.96
N ALA A 375 6.43 -19.72 -24.82
CA ALA A 375 7.64 -19.84 -25.62
C ALA A 375 7.82 -18.66 -26.59
N ALA A 376 6.75 -18.26 -27.29
CA ALA A 376 6.77 -17.12 -28.19
C ALA A 376 7.06 -15.80 -27.46
N LEU A 377 6.43 -15.56 -26.30
CA LEU A 377 6.74 -14.40 -25.46
C LEU A 377 8.20 -14.42 -24.99
N ALA A 378 8.71 -15.56 -24.54
CA ALA A 378 10.10 -15.70 -24.10
C ALA A 378 11.09 -15.41 -25.25
N ALA A 379 10.74 -15.77 -26.48
CA ALA A 379 11.51 -15.46 -27.69
C ALA A 379 11.38 -13.99 -28.15
N GLY A 380 10.56 -13.17 -27.48
CA GLY A 380 10.32 -11.77 -27.86
C GLY A 380 9.42 -11.62 -29.10
N ALA A 381 8.62 -12.63 -29.44
CA ALA A 381 7.75 -12.61 -30.61
C ALA A 381 6.81 -11.39 -30.59
N PRO A 382 6.51 -10.78 -31.76
CA PRO A 382 5.55 -9.70 -31.85
C PRO A 382 4.13 -10.21 -31.54
N ILE A 383 3.31 -9.34 -30.95
CA ILE A 383 1.88 -9.56 -30.75
C ILE A 383 1.11 -8.75 -31.79
N LEU A 384 0.42 -9.43 -32.70
CA LEU A 384 -0.34 -8.83 -33.78
C LEU A 384 -1.80 -8.79 -33.41
N VAL A 385 -2.43 -7.62 -33.47
CA VAL A 385 -3.81 -7.43 -33.01
C VAL A 385 -4.69 -6.80 -34.08
N ASP A 386 -5.94 -7.28 -34.17
CA ASP A 386 -6.90 -6.84 -35.19
C ASP A 386 -7.48 -5.44 -34.95
N THR A 387 -7.43 -4.94 -33.71
CA THR A 387 -7.94 -3.62 -33.34
C THR A 387 -7.12 -2.95 -32.23
N ALA A 388 -7.09 -1.61 -32.26
CA ALA A 388 -6.40 -0.80 -31.25
C ALA A 388 -6.93 -1.03 -29.82
N MET A 389 -8.21 -1.40 -29.67
CA MET A 389 -8.78 -1.74 -28.36
C MET A 389 -8.12 -2.96 -27.71
N VAL A 390 -7.75 -3.97 -28.49
CA VAL A 390 -6.98 -5.12 -27.99
C VAL A 390 -5.60 -4.65 -27.55
N ALA A 391 -4.94 -3.83 -28.38
CA ALA A 391 -3.62 -3.28 -28.07
C ALA A 391 -3.60 -2.48 -26.75
N ALA A 392 -4.66 -1.70 -26.50
CA ALA A 392 -4.81 -0.86 -25.31
C ALA A 392 -5.08 -1.69 -24.04
N GLY A 393 -5.74 -2.85 -24.15
CA GLY A 393 -6.02 -3.74 -23.02
C GLY A 393 -4.82 -4.58 -22.56
N ILE A 394 -3.74 -4.65 -23.35
CA ILE A 394 -2.55 -5.44 -23.02
C ILE A 394 -1.64 -4.64 -22.06
N ILE A 395 -1.29 -5.27 -20.93
CA ILE A 395 -0.49 -4.66 -19.86
C ILE A 395 0.99 -4.65 -20.28
N ARG A 396 1.43 -3.58 -20.95
CA ARG A 396 2.79 -3.43 -21.50
C ARG A 396 3.90 -3.68 -20.49
N ARG A 397 3.73 -3.23 -19.23
CA ARG A 397 4.71 -3.44 -18.15
C ARG A 397 4.96 -4.91 -17.75
N GLN A 398 4.11 -5.84 -18.22
CA GLN A 398 4.26 -7.28 -17.99
C GLN A 398 4.90 -8.00 -19.18
N LEU A 399 5.09 -7.33 -20.31
CA LEU A 399 5.73 -7.91 -21.49
C LEU A 399 7.25 -7.84 -21.37
N PRO A 400 7.99 -8.78 -21.99
CA PRO A 400 9.41 -8.59 -22.25
C PRO A 400 9.65 -7.28 -23.03
N ALA A 401 10.76 -6.59 -22.73
CA ALA A 401 11.07 -5.29 -23.35
C ALA A 401 11.21 -5.34 -24.89
N THR A 402 11.49 -6.53 -25.43
CA THR A 402 11.64 -6.79 -26.87
C THR A 402 10.31 -7.03 -27.59
N THR A 403 9.25 -7.37 -26.86
CA THR A 403 7.94 -7.70 -27.43
C THR A 403 7.19 -6.43 -27.85
N ARG A 404 6.88 -6.32 -29.14
CA ARG A 404 6.04 -5.24 -29.69
C ARG A 404 4.61 -5.71 -29.83
N VAL A 405 3.63 -4.87 -29.47
CA VAL A 405 2.22 -5.10 -29.82
C VAL A 405 1.86 -4.15 -30.98
N ILE A 406 1.41 -4.73 -32.09
CA ILE A 406 1.28 -4.06 -33.38
C ILE A 406 -0.17 -4.18 -33.85
N CYS A 407 -0.78 -3.05 -34.20
CA CYS A 407 -2.11 -2.96 -34.80
C CYS A 407 -1.98 -2.14 -36.09
N THR A 408 -2.21 -2.77 -37.23
CA THR A 408 -2.06 -2.17 -38.56
C THR A 408 -3.35 -1.54 -39.09
N LEU A 409 -4.47 -1.65 -38.35
CA LEU A 409 -5.80 -1.24 -38.83
C LEU A 409 -5.89 0.23 -39.26
N ALA A 410 -5.07 1.10 -38.67
CA ALA A 410 -5.05 2.53 -38.95
C ALA A 410 -4.01 2.95 -40.01
N GLU A 411 -3.26 1.99 -40.57
CA GLU A 411 -2.25 2.30 -41.57
C GLU A 411 -2.90 2.85 -42.85
N PRO A 412 -2.33 3.90 -43.48
CA PRO A 412 -2.95 4.58 -44.63
C PRO A 412 -3.30 3.65 -45.79
N GLU A 413 -2.48 2.62 -46.02
CA GLU A 413 -2.62 1.66 -47.12
C GLU A 413 -3.79 0.67 -46.95
N VAL A 414 -4.29 0.46 -45.72
CA VAL A 414 -5.35 -0.53 -45.44
C VAL A 414 -6.64 -0.27 -46.20
N ALA A 415 -7.01 1.00 -46.38
CA ALA A 415 -8.24 1.36 -47.09
C ALA A 415 -8.15 1.02 -48.58
N GLU A 416 -6.97 1.13 -49.18
CA GLU A 416 -6.72 0.76 -50.57
C GLU A 416 -6.64 -0.76 -50.72
N THR A 417 -5.89 -1.43 -49.86
CA THR A 417 -5.80 -2.90 -49.82
C THR A 417 -7.19 -3.53 -49.69
N ALA A 418 -8.06 -3.01 -48.80
CA ALA A 418 -9.43 -3.47 -48.62
C ALA A 418 -10.26 -3.41 -49.91
N ARG A 419 -10.12 -2.32 -50.70
CA ARG A 419 -10.78 -2.20 -52.00
C ARG A 419 -10.20 -3.18 -53.02
N ALA A 420 -8.88 -3.34 -53.05
CA ALA A 420 -8.19 -4.22 -53.99
C ALA A 420 -8.55 -5.70 -53.78
N ILE A 421 -8.63 -6.17 -52.52
CA ILE A 421 -8.96 -7.55 -52.19
C ILE A 421 -10.47 -7.80 -52.02
N GLY A 422 -11.31 -6.77 -52.16
CA GLY A 422 -12.76 -6.87 -52.01
C GLY A 422 -13.21 -7.30 -50.61
N ASN A 423 -12.49 -6.89 -49.56
CA ASN A 423 -12.73 -7.34 -48.19
C ASN A 423 -12.79 -6.16 -47.20
N THR A 424 -13.07 -6.43 -45.94
CA THR A 424 -13.11 -5.42 -44.87
C THR A 424 -11.72 -4.85 -44.57
N ARG A 425 -11.67 -3.65 -43.99
CA ARG A 425 -10.41 -3.06 -43.49
C ARG A 425 -9.68 -3.97 -42.50
N SER A 426 -10.41 -4.66 -41.63
CA SER A 426 -9.80 -5.56 -40.65
C SER A 426 -9.19 -6.79 -41.30
N ALA A 427 -9.80 -7.34 -42.36
CA ALA A 427 -9.16 -8.38 -43.17
C ALA A 427 -7.93 -7.83 -43.90
N ALA A 428 -8.06 -6.69 -44.60
CA ALA A 428 -6.95 -6.06 -45.30
C ALA A 428 -5.77 -5.70 -44.38
N ALA A 429 -6.01 -5.34 -43.13
CA ALA A 429 -4.95 -5.08 -42.15
C ALA A 429 -4.08 -6.32 -41.85
N VAL A 430 -4.62 -7.54 -42.04
CA VAL A 430 -3.88 -8.80 -41.86
C VAL A 430 -2.86 -9.01 -42.99
N GLU A 431 -3.09 -8.46 -44.19
CA GLU A 431 -2.08 -8.51 -45.28
C GLU A 431 -0.76 -7.86 -44.85
N LEU A 432 -0.84 -6.77 -44.07
CA LEU A 432 0.32 -6.06 -43.53
C LEU A 432 1.06 -6.85 -42.44
N TRP A 433 0.48 -7.94 -41.94
CA TRP A 433 1.14 -8.81 -40.95
C TRP A 433 2.12 -9.78 -41.57
N ARG A 434 2.01 -10.10 -42.87
CA ARG A 434 2.82 -11.14 -43.53
C ARG A 434 4.32 -11.08 -43.21
N PRO A 435 5.00 -9.91 -43.20
CA PRO A 435 6.43 -9.83 -42.92
C PRO A 435 6.81 -10.22 -41.48
N MET A 436 5.86 -10.26 -40.57
CA MET A 436 6.06 -10.46 -39.13
C MET A 436 5.15 -11.54 -38.54
N LEU A 437 4.43 -12.31 -39.40
CA LEU A 437 3.44 -13.29 -38.98
C LEU A 437 4.08 -14.60 -38.49
N ASP A 438 5.24 -14.96 -39.06
CA ASP A 438 5.95 -16.18 -38.67
C ASP A 438 6.37 -16.13 -37.20
N GLY A 439 5.94 -17.11 -36.41
CA GLY A 439 6.23 -17.19 -34.98
C GLY A 439 5.53 -16.13 -34.10
N ALA A 440 4.67 -15.29 -34.66
CA ALA A 440 3.97 -14.25 -33.91
C ALA A 440 2.85 -14.81 -33.02
N ILE A 441 2.44 -14.01 -32.03
CA ILE A 441 1.18 -14.23 -31.30
C ILE A 441 0.11 -13.36 -31.96
N VAL A 442 -0.87 -13.99 -32.59
CA VAL A 442 -1.98 -13.28 -33.25
C VAL A 442 -3.18 -13.23 -32.32
N VAL A 443 -3.80 -12.06 -32.19
CA VAL A 443 -4.91 -11.81 -31.28
C VAL A 443 -6.04 -11.13 -32.03
N VAL A 444 -7.10 -11.88 -32.29
CA VAL A 444 -8.30 -11.36 -32.96
C VAL A 444 -9.39 -11.19 -31.92
N GLY A 445 -9.66 -9.95 -31.50
CA GLY A 445 -10.63 -9.63 -30.46
C GLY A 445 -11.94 -9.02 -30.98
N ASN A 446 -12.01 -8.60 -32.24
CA ASN A 446 -13.16 -7.85 -32.76
C ASN A 446 -13.68 -8.40 -34.09
N ALA A 447 -12.84 -8.49 -35.12
CA ALA A 447 -13.29 -8.68 -36.49
C ALA A 447 -13.23 -10.16 -36.94
N PRO A 448 -14.38 -10.83 -37.18
CA PRO A 448 -14.38 -12.21 -37.69
C PRO A 448 -13.71 -12.32 -39.06
N THR A 449 -13.83 -11.30 -39.90
CA THR A 449 -13.20 -11.23 -41.22
C THR A 449 -11.68 -11.19 -41.15
N ALA A 450 -11.09 -10.61 -40.09
CA ALA A 450 -9.66 -10.70 -39.86
C ALA A 450 -9.22 -12.14 -39.54
N LEU A 451 -10.02 -12.87 -38.76
CA LEU A 451 -9.73 -14.28 -38.48
C LEU A 451 -9.88 -15.15 -39.72
N PHE A 452 -10.98 -15.03 -40.48
CA PHE A 452 -11.13 -15.77 -41.74
C PHE A 452 -9.97 -15.50 -42.70
N HIS A 453 -9.63 -14.24 -42.90
CA HIS A 453 -8.59 -13.88 -43.85
C HIS A 453 -7.19 -14.34 -43.40
N LEU A 454 -6.92 -14.34 -42.09
CA LEU A 454 -5.72 -14.97 -41.54
C LEU A 454 -5.65 -16.46 -41.91
N LEU A 455 -6.75 -17.20 -41.77
CA LEU A 455 -6.80 -18.62 -42.14
C LEU A 455 -6.59 -18.81 -43.65
N GLU A 456 -7.20 -17.99 -44.50
CA GLU A 456 -6.97 -17.99 -45.95
C GLU A 456 -5.48 -17.76 -46.31
N ILE A 457 -4.81 -16.85 -45.60
CA ILE A 457 -3.37 -16.59 -45.76
C ILE A 457 -2.55 -17.84 -45.43
N ILE A 458 -2.93 -18.56 -44.37
CA ILE A 458 -2.27 -19.80 -43.94
C ILE A 458 -2.53 -20.92 -44.97
N ASP A 459 -3.76 -21.06 -45.46
CA ASP A 459 -4.14 -22.05 -46.47
C ASP A 459 -3.41 -21.82 -47.80
N ALA A 460 -3.14 -20.57 -48.15
CA ALA A 460 -2.33 -20.20 -49.31
C ALA A 460 -0.82 -20.48 -49.14
N GLY A 461 -0.41 -21.11 -48.03
CA GLY A 461 0.99 -21.42 -47.74
C GLY A 461 1.77 -20.25 -47.12
N GLY A 462 1.07 -19.27 -46.55
CA GLY A 462 1.68 -18.12 -45.89
C GLY A 462 2.39 -18.47 -44.56
N PRO A 463 3.09 -17.49 -43.95
CA PRO A 463 3.79 -17.68 -42.69
C PRO A 463 2.86 -18.07 -41.54
N ARG A 464 3.37 -18.82 -40.55
CA ARG A 464 2.53 -19.42 -39.50
C ARG A 464 2.77 -18.76 -38.14
N PRO A 465 1.74 -18.24 -37.46
CA PRO A 465 1.90 -17.73 -36.10
C PRO A 465 2.19 -18.87 -35.11
N ALA A 466 2.87 -18.54 -34.01
CA ALA A 466 3.12 -19.47 -32.91
C ALA A 466 1.84 -19.74 -32.08
N LEU A 467 0.91 -18.79 -32.04
CA LEU A 467 -0.35 -18.90 -31.31
C LEU A 467 -1.41 -17.97 -31.90
N ILE A 468 -2.65 -18.46 -32.04
CA ILE A 468 -3.83 -17.64 -32.39
C ILE A 468 -4.80 -17.56 -31.21
N LEU A 469 -5.07 -16.35 -30.73
CA LEU A 469 -6.10 -16.04 -29.74
C LEU A 469 -7.37 -15.55 -30.47
N GLY A 470 -8.29 -16.47 -30.75
CA GLY A 470 -9.51 -16.28 -31.52
C GLY A 470 -10.71 -15.89 -30.67
N PHE A 471 -10.87 -14.59 -30.42
CA PHE A 471 -11.96 -14.01 -29.64
C PHE A 471 -12.80 -12.95 -30.38
N PRO A 472 -13.01 -12.98 -31.72
CA PRO A 472 -13.91 -12.01 -32.34
C PRO A 472 -15.32 -12.13 -31.75
N VAL A 473 -15.96 -10.98 -31.55
CA VAL A 473 -17.35 -10.83 -31.09
C VAL A 473 -18.22 -10.43 -32.27
N GLY A 474 -19.43 -10.97 -32.35
CA GLY A 474 -20.34 -10.55 -33.40
C GLY A 474 -21.50 -11.49 -33.60
N PHE A 475 -22.53 -10.97 -34.27
CA PHE A 475 -23.70 -11.74 -34.67
C PHE A 475 -23.56 -12.41 -36.03
N VAL A 476 -22.61 -11.94 -36.84
CA VAL A 476 -22.35 -12.41 -38.21
C VAL A 476 -20.89 -12.80 -38.30
N GLY A 477 -20.61 -14.04 -38.70
CA GLY A 477 -19.27 -14.55 -38.96
C GLY A 477 -18.42 -14.87 -37.72
N ALA A 478 -18.76 -14.36 -36.53
CA ALA A 478 -17.94 -14.58 -35.34
C ALA A 478 -17.90 -16.05 -34.92
N ALA A 479 -19.06 -16.72 -34.84
CA ALA A 479 -19.11 -18.13 -34.47
C ALA A 479 -18.40 -18.98 -35.52
N GLU A 480 -18.69 -18.72 -36.78
CA GLU A 480 -18.18 -19.42 -37.95
C GLU A 480 -16.66 -19.27 -38.08
N SER A 481 -16.11 -18.06 -37.88
CA SER A 481 -14.65 -17.83 -37.94
C SER A 481 -13.88 -18.57 -36.86
N LYS A 482 -14.48 -18.72 -35.66
CA LYS A 482 -13.86 -19.45 -34.56
C LYS A 482 -13.98 -20.95 -34.73
N GLU A 483 -15.11 -21.45 -35.25
CA GLU A 483 -15.20 -22.87 -35.62
C GLU A 483 -14.24 -23.21 -36.76
N ALA A 484 -14.05 -22.30 -37.74
CA ALA A 484 -13.04 -22.45 -38.78
C ALA A 484 -11.62 -22.54 -38.20
N LEU A 485 -11.28 -21.69 -37.21
CA LEU A 485 -10.00 -21.79 -36.48
C LEU A 485 -9.87 -23.13 -35.72
N ILE A 486 -10.94 -23.56 -35.05
CA ILE A 486 -10.94 -24.80 -34.26
C ILE A 486 -10.76 -26.04 -35.15
N ALA A 487 -11.37 -26.04 -36.34
CA ALA A 487 -11.32 -27.13 -37.30
C ALA A 487 -10.13 -27.04 -38.27
N HIS A 488 -9.23 -26.07 -38.09
CA HIS A 488 -8.16 -25.80 -39.05
C HIS A 488 -7.04 -26.85 -39.00
N ASP A 489 -6.72 -27.48 -40.12
CA ASP A 489 -5.78 -28.61 -40.19
C ASP A 489 -4.29 -28.22 -40.19
N ALA A 490 -3.97 -26.93 -40.23
CA ALA A 490 -2.58 -26.44 -40.24
C ALA A 490 -1.79 -26.68 -38.93
N GLY A 491 -2.43 -27.21 -37.88
CA GLY A 491 -1.78 -27.56 -36.62
C GLY A 491 -1.29 -26.36 -35.80
N ILE A 492 -1.85 -25.18 -36.04
CA ILE A 492 -1.45 -23.95 -35.34
C ILE A 492 -2.06 -23.94 -33.93
N PRO A 493 -1.26 -23.70 -32.87
CA PRO A 493 -1.82 -23.59 -31.53
C PRO A 493 -2.84 -22.46 -31.41
N PHE A 494 -3.94 -22.69 -30.69
CA PHE A 494 -4.99 -21.68 -30.55
C PHE A 494 -5.70 -21.72 -29.21
N VAL A 495 -6.29 -20.57 -28.83
CA VAL A 495 -7.35 -20.48 -27.82
C VAL A 495 -8.51 -19.71 -28.44
N ALA A 496 -9.72 -20.25 -28.37
CA ALA A 496 -10.92 -19.67 -28.95
C ALA A 496 -12.11 -19.73 -27.99
N LEU A 497 -13.05 -18.80 -28.15
CA LEU A 497 -14.31 -18.79 -27.41
C LEU A 497 -15.50 -19.06 -28.34
N ARG A 498 -16.08 -20.26 -28.31
CA ARG A 498 -17.15 -20.67 -29.24
C ARG A 498 -18.37 -19.74 -29.23
N GLY A 499 -19.06 -19.69 -30.38
CA GLY A 499 -20.29 -18.91 -30.56
C GLY A 499 -20.04 -17.41 -30.76
N ARG A 500 -21.01 -16.56 -30.39
CA ARG A 500 -20.99 -15.12 -30.71
C ARG A 500 -20.17 -14.25 -29.75
N ARG A 501 -19.91 -14.75 -28.54
CA ARG A 501 -19.22 -14.00 -27.48
C ARG A 501 -17.72 -13.90 -27.76
N GLY A 502 -17.11 -12.82 -27.31
CA GLY A 502 -15.72 -12.49 -27.55
C GLY A 502 -15.48 -11.05 -27.13
N GLY A 503 -14.56 -10.37 -27.79
CA GLY A 503 -14.35 -8.94 -27.61
C GLY A 503 -12.93 -8.62 -27.20
N SER A 504 -12.55 -7.37 -27.40
CA SER A 504 -11.18 -6.92 -27.15
C SER A 504 -10.74 -7.07 -25.69
N ALA A 505 -11.66 -6.93 -24.72
CA ALA A 505 -11.36 -7.12 -23.30
C ALA A 505 -10.97 -8.58 -22.98
N ILE A 506 -11.73 -9.54 -23.52
CA ILE A 506 -11.45 -10.97 -23.37
C ILE A 506 -10.13 -11.33 -24.05
N ALA A 507 -9.92 -10.84 -25.28
CA ALA A 507 -8.71 -11.12 -26.05
C ALA A 507 -7.45 -10.58 -25.36
N ALA A 508 -7.49 -9.35 -24.86
CA ALA A 508 -6.40 -8.75 -24.10
C ALA A 508 -6.17 -9.46 -22.75
N ALA A 509 -7.22 -9.89 -22.07
CA ALA A 509 -7.11 -10.67 -20.84
C ALA A 509 -6.43 -12.02 -21.05
N ALA A 510 -6.68 -12.68 -22.19
CA ALA A 510 -5.98 -13.91 -22.57
C ALA A 510 -4.47 -13.67 -22.76
N VAL A 511 -4.07 -12.58 -23.44
CA VAL A 511 -2.64 -12.20 -23.55
C VAL A 511 -2.04 -11.94 -22.17
N ASN A 512 -2.70 -11.14 -21.34
CA ASN A 512 -2.23 -10.80 -19.99
C ASN A 512 -2.14 -12.04 -19.07
N ALA A 513 -2.84 -13.13 -19.36
CA ALA A 513 -2.67 -14.39 -18.63
C ALA A 513 -1.34 -15.06 -18.95
N LEU A 514 -0.90 -15.00 -20.22
CA LEU A 514 0.35 -15.59 -20.69
C LEU A 514 1.59 -14.88 -20.14
N THR A 515 1.46 -13.63 -19.67
CA THR A 515 2.57 -12.83 -19.11
C THR A 515 2.83 -13.04 -17.62
N GLY A 516 2.08 -13.93 -16.95
CA GLY A 516 2.53 -14.54 -15.70
C GLY A 516 2.55 -13.66 -14.44
N ARG A 517 1.46 -12.96 -14.11
CA ARG A 517 1.17 -12.52 -12.73
C ARG A 517 -0.33 -12.61 -12.44
N LEU A 518 -0.81 -13.77 -12.03
CA LEU A 518 -1.96 -13.80 -11.12
C LEU A 518 -1.38 -13.39 -9.77
N SER A 519 -1.76 -12.22 -9.26
CA SER A 519 -1.47 -11.88 -7.87
C SER A 519 -2.05 -13.00 -7.00
N SER A 520 -1.16 -13.80 -6.42
CA SER A 520 -1.47 -14.87 -5.46
C SER A 520 -1.62 -14.31 -4.07
#